data_AF-A0A1I1Y9C6-F1
#
_entry.id   AF-A0A1I1Y9C6-F1
#
_cell.length_a   1.000
_cell.length_b   1.000
_cell.length_c   1.000
_cell.angle_alpha   90.00
_cell.angle_beta   90.00
_cell.angle_gamma   90.00
#
_symmetry.space_group_name_H-M   'P 1'
#
loop_
_entity.id
_entity.type
_entity.pdbx_description
1 polymer ?
#
loop_
_entity_poly.entity_id
_entity_poly.type
_entity_poly.pdbx_seq_one_letter_code
_entity_poly.pdbx_strand_id
1 'polypeptide(L)'
;MEQNPATLAPMEQHNRLLMAQIDGRLRSGFDAALQSSDYYVIRNKATGVLSVLASSTIQDDHDVVQGPAPFAQCIEFVNSSVVTRMAESDGWTPAPAAAPAAQEAATQEGTR
;
A
#
# COMPACT_ATOMS: atom_id res chain seq x y z
N MET A 1 -31.79 -31.61 -22.75
CA MET A 1 -30.56 -30.89 -23.12
C MET A 1 -29.77 -30.72 -21.83
N GLU A 2 -28.98 -31.75 -21.49
CA GLU A 2 -28.17 -31.77 -20.28
C GLU A 2 -26.97 -30.83 -20.42
N GLN A 3 -26.86 -29.90 -19.47
CA GLN A 3 -25.65 -29.12 -19.24
C GLN A 3 -24.56 -30.06 -18.74
N ASN A 4 -23.46 -30.18 -19.49
CA ASN A 4 -22.29 -30.97 -19.09
C ASN A 4 -21.22 -30.02 -18.53
N PRO A 5 -20.95 -30.00 -17.20
CA PRO A 5 -19.88 -29.21 -16.65
C PRO A 5 -18.57 -30.00 -16.69
N ALA A 6 -17.58 -29.45 -17.37
CA ALA A 6 -16.15 -29.51 -17.06
C ALA A 6 -15.49 -30.88 -16.75
N THR A 7 -14.60 -31.28 -17.65
CA THR A 7 -13.31 -31.86 -17.24
C THR A 7 -12.22 -30.92 -17.71
N LEU A 8 -11.90 -29.92 -16.88
CA LEU A 8 -10.65 -29.18 -17.01
C LEU A 8 -9.51 -30.20 -16.97
N ALA A 9 -8.54 -30.08 -17.89
CA ALA A 9 -7.47 -31.05 -17.98
C ALA A 9 -6.71 -31.12 -16.62
N PRO A 10 -6.33 -32.31 -16.14
CA PRO A 10 -5.71 -32.46 -14.81
C PRO A 10 -4.47 -31.57 -14.60
N MET A 11 -3.76 -31.20 -15.68
CA MET A 11 -2.66 -30.23 -15.65
C MET A 11 -3.10 -28.79 -15.41
N GLU A 12 -4.27 -28.37 -15.91
CA GLU A 12 -4.80 -27.02 -15.67
C GLU A 12 -5.25 -26.84 -14.22
N GLN A 13 -5.87 -27.88 -13.63
CA GLN A 13 -6.22 -27.89 -12.22
C GLN A 13 -4.96 -27.87 -11.34
N HIS A 14 -3.93 -28.64 -11.70
CA HIS A 14 -2.64 -28.64 -11.02
C HIS A 14 -1.97 -27.26 -11.07
N ASN A 15 -1.91 -26.63 -12.25
CA ASN A 15 -1.33 -25.30 -12.43
C ASN A 15 -2.07 -24.23 -11.63
N ARG A 16 -3.41 -24.28 -11.57
CA ARG A 16 -4.21 -23.36 -10.74
C ARG A 16 -3.90 -23.51 -9.25
N LEU A 17 -3.79 -24.76 -8.77
CA LEU A 17 -3.44 -25.01 -7.37
C LEU A 17 -2.02 -24.55 -7.04
N LEU A 18 -1.07 -24.76 -7.96
CA LEU A 18 0.31 -24.31 -7.79
C LEU A 18 0.40 -22.78 -7.73
N MET A 19 -0.29 -22.09 -8.63
CA MET A 19 -0.34 -20.61 -8.61
C MET A 19 -1.00 -20.08 -7.34
N ALA A 20 -2.10 -20.69 -6.88
CA ALA A 20 -2.74 -20.31 -5.62
C ALA A 20 -1.81 -20.48 -4.41
N GLN A 21 -0.98 -21.53 -4.41
CA GLN A 21 0.02 -21.75 -3.36
C GLN A 21 1.16 -20.72 -3.41
N ILE A 22 1.61 -20.35 -4.61
CA ILE A 22 2.62 -19.30 -4.80
C ILE A 22 2.08 -17.96 -4.29
N ASP A 23 0.86 -17.58 -4.68
CA ASP A 23 0.21 -16.35 -4.22
C ASP A 23 0.04 -16.32 -2.70
N GLY A 24 -0.35 -17.44 -2.09
CA GLY A 24 -0.46 -17.56 -0.63
C GLY A 24 0.88 -17.35 0.08
N ARG A 25 1.96 -17.93 -0.46
CA ARG A 25 3.32 -17.75 0.09
C ARG A 25 3.83 -16.33 -0.06
N LEU A 26 3.55 -15.69 -1.19
CA LEU A 26 3.93 -14.29 -1.42
C LEU A 26 3.22 -13.36 -0.43
N ARG A 27 1.90 -13.47 -0.30
CA ARG A 27 1.13 -12.66 0.65
C ARG A 27 1.60 -12.87 2.09
N SER A 28 1.80 -14.12 2.50
CA SER A 28 2.30 -14.45 3.84
C SER A 28 3.71 -13.90 4.08
N GLY A 29 4.59 -13.95 3.09
CA GLY A 29 5.94 -13.39 3.18
C GLY A 29 5.94 -11.87 3.33
N PHE A 30 5.09 -11.17 2.58
CA PHE A 30 4.92 -9.72 2.70
C PHE A 30 4.31 -9.32 4.04
N ASP A 31 3.24 -10.01 4.49
CA ASP A 31 2.63 -9.74 5.79
C ASP A 31 3.63 -9.97 6.94
N ALA A 32 4.40 -11.05 6.89
CA ALA A 32 5.41 -11.32 7.92
C ALA A 32 6.52 -10.25 7.94
N ALA A 33 6.99 -9.80 6.78
CA ALA A 33 7.96 -8.72 6.68
C ALA A 33 7.41 -7.40 7.25
N LEU A 34 6.16 -7.06 6.93
CA LEU A 34 5.48 -5.83 7.37
C LEU A 34 5.12 -5.85 8.87
N GLN A 35 4.81 -7.01 9.43
CA GLN A 35 4.47 -7.17 10.87
C GLN A 35 5.70 -7.20 11.78
N SER A 36 6.87 -7.55 11.25
CA SER A 36 8.09 -7.73 12.05
C SER A 36 8.78 -6.44 12.51
N SER A 37 8.32 -5.28 12.02
CA SER A 37 8.96 -4.00 12.29
C SER A 37 7.97 -3.05 12.95
N ASP A 38 8.25 -2.70 14.21
CA ASP A 38 7.54 -1.62 14.89
C ASP A 38 8.01 -0.27 14.35
N TYR A 39 7.07 0.65 14.16
CA TYR A 39 7.31 2.00 13.68
C TYR A 39 6.83 3.05 14.70
N TYR A 40 7.41 4.24 14.60
CA TYR A 40 7.03 5.41 15.37
C TYR A 40 6.67 6.56 14.44
N VAL A 41 5.70 7.37 14.85
CA VAL A 41 5.40 8.66 14.22
C VAL A 41 6.09 9.74 15.05
N ILE A 42 6.98 10.49 14.41
CA ILE A 42 7.66 11.62 15.03
C ILE A 42 7.13 12.94 14.47
N ARG A 43 7.21 14.00 15.27
CA ARG A 43 6.95 15.37 14.84
C ARG A 43 8.26 16.13 14.79
N ASN A 44 8.58 16.69 13.63
CA ASN A 44 9.69 17.62 13.54
C ASN A 44 9.29 18.93 14.27
N LYS A 45 10.03 19.31 15.32
CA LYS A 45 9.73 20.53 16.10
C LYS A 45 9.90 21.82 15.27
N ALA A 46 10.79 21.83 14.28
CA ALA A 46 11.07 22.99 13.45
C ALA A 46 10.01 23.22 12.36
N THR A 47 9.50 22.14 11.75
CA THR A 47 8.57 22.24 10.60
C THR A 47 7.14 21.80 10.92
N GLY A 48 6.92 21.12 12.06
CA GLY A 48 5.63 20.56 12.44
C GLY A 48 5.18 19.34 11.62
N VAL A 49 6.03 18.86 10.70
CA VAL A 49 5.76 17.72 9.82
C VAL A 49 5.79 16.41 10.61
N LEU A 50 4.82 15.53 10.33
CA LEU A 50 4.77 14.17 10.86
C LEU A 50 5.52 13.22 9.91
N SER A 51 6.44 12.43 10.45
CA SER A 51 7.22 11.44 9.70
C SER A 51 7.15 10.09 10.39
N VAL A 52 7.14 9.00 9.60
CA VAL A 52 7.17 7.62 10.13
C VAL A 52 8.61 7.10 10.08
N LEU A 53 9.11 6.61 11.21
CA LEU A 53 10.45 6.04 11.37
C LEU A 53 10.36 4.59 11.87
N ALA A 54 11.29 3.75 11.41
CA ALA A 54 11.45 2.41 11.97
C ALA A 54 12.06 2.49 13.37
N SER A 55 11.67 1.58 14.26
CA SER A 55 12.20 1.50 15.63
C SER A 55 13.72 1.38 15.70
N SER A 56 14.37 0.82 14.67
CA SER A 56 15.82 0.67 14.61
C SER A 56 16.56 1.99 14.33
N THR A 57 15.87 3.00 13.83
CA THR A 57 16.47 4.29 13.39
C THR A 57 16.11 5.45 14.31
N ILE A 58 15.27 5.24 15.31
CA ILE A 58 14.83 6.29 16.22
C ILE A 58 15.95 6.65 17.20
N GLN A 59 16.17 7.95 17.39
CA GLN A 59 17.09 8.50 18.38
C GLN A 59 16.29 9.19 19.49
N ASP A 60 16.84 9.27 20.70
CA ASP A 60 16.17 9.80 21.89
C ASP A 60 15.74 11.28 21.77
N ASP A 61 16.32 12.03 20.83
CA ASP A 61 16.02 13.46 20.63
C ASP A 61 14.82 13.72 19.70
N HIS A 62 14.18 12.66 19.19
CA HIS A 62 12.98 12.78 18.37
C HIS A 62 11.71 12.96 19.22
N ASP A 63 10.85 13.88 18.80
CA ASP A 63 9.54 14.09 19.43
C ASP A 63 8.55 13.02 18.96
N VAL A 64 8.39 11.97 19.75
CA VAL A 64 7.51 10.85 19.42
C VAL A 64 6.06 11.21 19.74
N VAL A 65 5.21 11.16 18.72
CA VAL A 65 3.78 11.45 18.84
C VAL A 65 2.97 10.17 18.98
N GLN A 66 3.40 9.08 18.33
CA GLN A 66 2.72 7.79 18.37
C GLN A 66 3.69 6.63 18.14
N GLY A 67 3.43 5.48 18.76
CA GLY A 67 4.18 4.23 18.58
C GLY A 67 4.63 3.63 19.91
N PRO A 68 5.19 2.40 19.90
CA PRO A 68 5.42 1.55 18.73
C PRO A 68 4.12 0.97 18.16
N ALA A 69 3.99 0.95 16.82
CA ALA A 69 2.84 0.36 16.12
C ALA A 69 3.23 -0.14 14.71
N PRO A 70 2.42 -1.02 14.07
CA PRO A 70 2.63 -1.43 12.70
C PRO A 70 2.59 -0.24 11.72
N PHE A 71 3.34 -0.33 10.62
CA PHE A 71 3.43 0.74 9.62
C PHE A 71 2.06 1.25 9.15
N ALA A 72 1.12 0.34 8.90
CA ALA A 72 -0.23 0.68 8.45
C ALA A 72 -0.97 1.60 9.46
N GLN A 73 -0.83 1.34 10.76
CA GLN A 73 -1.46 2.14 11.82
C GLN A 73 -0.79 3.52 11.95
N CYS A 74 0.54 3.59 11.81
CA CYS A 74 1.26 4.87 11.78
C CYS A 74 0.82 5.75 10.61
N ILE A 75 0.63 5.16 9.42
CA ILE A 75 0.14 5.88 8.24
C ILE A 75 -1.32 6.33 8.42
N GLU A 76 -2.17 5.47 8.99
CA GLU A 76 -3.56 5.82 9.30
C GLU A 76 -3.64 7.03 10.24
N PHE A 77 -2.80 7.08 11.28
CA PHE A 77 -2.72 8.22 12.18
C PHE A 77 -2.22 9.50 11.52
N VAL A 78 -1.20 9.41 10.66
CA VAL A 78 -0.73 10.59 9.90
C VAL A 78 -1.86 11.12 9.02
N ASN A 79 -2.56 10.23 8.32
CA ASN A 79 -3.68 10.60 7.46
C ASN A 79 -4.82 11.24 8.25
N SER A 80 -5.22 10.66 9.39
CA SER A 80 -6.29 11.24 10.23
C SER A 80 -5.89 12.59 10.81
N SER A 81 -4.62 12.76 11.19
CA SER A 81 -4.08 14.04 11.68
C SER A 81 -4.08 15.12 10.61
N VAL A 82 -3.71 14.77 9.38
CA VAL A 82 -3.72 15.69 8.23
C VAL A 82 -5.15 16.03 7.83
N VAL A 83 -6.04 15.04 7.72
CA VAL A 83 -7.45 15.23 7.37
C VAL A 83 -8.16 16.10 8.41
N THR A 84 -7.91 15.87 9.70
CA THR A 84 -8.50 16.69 10.78
C THR A 84 -8.03 18.14 10.68
N ARG A 85 -6.73 18.37 10.49
CA ARG A 85 -6.20 19.74 10.28
C ARG A 85 -6.75 20.40 9.02
N MET A 86 -6.92 19.65 7.93
CA MET A 86 -7.50 20.16 6.68
C MET A 86 -8.99 20.49 6.83
N ALA A 87 -9.73 19.74 7.65
CA ALA A 87 -11.13 20.01 7.97
C ALA A 87 -11.29 21.25 8.87
N GLU A 88 -10.33 21.49 9.77
CA GLU A 88 -10.30 22.66 10.66
C GLU A 88 -9.86 23.96 9.94
N SER A 89 -9.13 23.86 8.82
CA SER A 89 -8.42 24.99 8.20
C SER A 89 -9.13 25.67 7.03
N ASP A 90 -10.47 25.63 6.94
CA ASP A 90 -11.28 26.36 5.94
C ASP A 90 -11.15 25.91 4.46
N GLY A 91 -12.28 25.52 3.86
CA GLY A 91 -12.50 25.67 2.41
C GLY A 91 -11.81 24.68 1.46
N TRP A 92 -11.72 23.39 1.80
CA TRP A 92 -11.21 22.38 0.86
C TRP A 92 -12.14 22.22 -0.35
N THR A 93 -11.70 22.69 -1.53
CA THR A 93 -12.23 22.23 -2.82
C THR A 93 -11.40 21.03 -3.30
N PRO A 94 -12.03 19.90 -3.66
CA PRO A 94 -11.30 18.77 -4.22
C PRO A 94 -10.54 19.22 -5.47
N ALA A 95 -9.26 18.88 -5.54
CA ALA A 95 -8.50 19.05 -6.78
C ALA A 95 -9.22 18.28 -7.90
N PRO A 96 -9.40 18.87 -9.11
CA PRO A 96 -10.02 18.16 -10.22
C PRO A 96 -9.21 16.89 -10.48
N ALA A 97 -9.90 15.73 -10.47
CA ALA A 97 -9.29 14.45 -10.71
C ALA A 97 -8.44 14.54 -11.99
N ALA A 98 -7.15 14.25 -11.86
CA ALA A 98 -6.25 14.20 -13.01
C ALA A 98 -6.88 13.29 -14.06
N ALA A 99 -7.16 13.85 -15.24
CA ALA A 99 -7.68 13.08 -16.36
C ALA A 99 -6.76 11.88 -16.60
N PRO A 100 -7.31 10.68 -16.89
CA PRO A 100 -6.49 9.51 -17.13
C PRO A 100 -5.48 9.85 -18.23
N ALA A 101 -4.19 9.69 -17.90
CA ALA A 101 -3.12 9.85 -18.87
C ALA A 101 -3.42 8.93 -20.05
N ALA A 102 -3.67 9.53 -21.21
CA ALA A 102 -3.82 8.80 -22.46
C ALA A 102 -2.52 8.00 -22.65
N GLN A 103 -2.62 6.67 -22.57
CA GLN A 103 -1.54 5.78 -22.97
C GLN A 103 -1.27 6.04 -24.45
N GLU A 104 -0.18 6.74 -24.76
CA GLU A 104 0.42 6.72 -26.09
C GLU A 104 0.77 5.27 -26.41
N ALA A 105 -0.05 4.66 -27.25
CA ALA A 105 0.24 3.39 -27.88
C ALA A 105 1.47 3.58 -28.77
N ALA A 106 2.63 3.22 -28.24
CA ALA A 106 3.80 2.92 -29.03
C ALA A 106 3.50 1.68 -29.88
N THR A 107 3.11 1.90 -31.13
CA THR A 107 3.24 0.89 -32.19
C THR A 107 4.44 1.30 -33.04
N GLN A 108 5.62 0.79 -32.68
CA GLN A 108 6.71 0.59 -33.63
C GLN A 108 6.66 -0.85 -34.15
N GLU A 109 7.23 -1.02 -35.35
CA GLU A 109 7.38 -2.25 -36.15
C GLU A 109 6.17 -2.58 -37.05
N GLY A 110 6.27 -2.69 -38.38
CA GLY A 110 7.42 -2.72 -39.28
C GLY A 110 6.99 -3.45 -40.57
N THR A 111 7.65 -3.11 -41.68
CA THR A 111 7.88 -4.02 -42.83
C THR A 111 6.66 -4.46 -43.67
N ARG A 112 6.45 -3.81 -44.82
CA ARG A 112 6.67 -4.39 -46.17
C ARG A 112 6.37 -3.37 -47.27
#